data_AF-A0A1F0J0Y5-F1
#
_entry.id   AF-A0A1F0J0Y5-F1
#
_cell.length_a   1.000
_cell.length_b   1.000
_cell.length_c   1.000
_cell.angle_alpha   90.00
_cell.angle_beta   90.00
_cell.angle_gamma   90.00
#
_symmetry.space_group_name_H-M   'P 1'
#
loop_
_entity.id
_entity.type
_entity.pdbx_description
1 polymer ?
#
loop_
_entity_poly.entity_id
_entity_poly.type
_entity_poly.pdbx_seq_one_letter_code
_entity_poly.pdbx_strand_id
1 'polypeptide(L)'
;MEEIVYLSIRFGCTAYLLYKVWKQKERIGKICDLLYTPRNRPQAEKDNGEPGNAQDVMGATRFVYLDENAGKTVAPYMSQQLETGSDFIGADKDIPEDEVECKLPLEEMRMLKEEQEELDSRSPETEAIAPMVTPADLLNVGDVLLNLNGAGSDENKSYRAAMTLHSIRETDMFELFSSQVENKKLIEELMGKYVDKEGNALPLKRERKESKHVTDWRNLV
;
A
#
# COMPACT_ATOMS: atom_id res chain seq x y z
N MET A 1 -43.21 28.60 -45.93
CA MET A 1 -43.96 28.10 -44.75
C MET A 1 -43.37 26.80 -44.20
N GLU A 2 -42.84 25.90 -45.03
CA GLU A 2 -42.33 24.60 -44.61
C GLU A 2 -41.04 24.65 -43.75
N GLU A 3 -40.13 25.59 -44.02
CA GLU A 3 -38.90 25.74 -43.22
C GLU A 3 -39.15 26.17 -41.77
N ILE A 4 -40.17 27.01 -41.55
CA ILE A 4 -40.57 27.47 -40.21
C ILE A 4 -41.18 26.31 -39.41
N VAL A 5 -41.91 25.42 -40.09
CA VAL A 5 -42.49 24.20 -39.49
C VAL A 5 -41.39 23.19 -39.15
N TYR A 6 -40.40 23.02 -40.02
CA TYR A 6 -39.28 22.12 -39.75
C TYR A 6 -38.42 22.60 -38.57
N LEU A 7 -38.15 23.91 -38.50
CA LEU A 7 -37.41 24.50 -37.39
C LEU A 7 -38.18 24.38 -36.06
N SER A 8 -39.50 24.58 -36.06
CA SER A 8 -40.30 24.44 -34.84
C SER A 8 -40.37 23.00 -34.32
N ILE A 9 -40.46 22.01 -35.22
CA ILE A 9 -40.38 20.58 -34.86
C ILE A 9 -39.01 20.25 -34.27
N ARG A 10 -37.92 20.74 -34.88
CA ARG A 10 -36.56 20.50 -34.39
C ARG A 10 -36.32 21.13 -33.03
N PHE A 11 -36.79 22.36 -32.82
CA PHE A 11 -36.77 23.00 -31.50
C PHE A 11 -37.58 22.21 -30.47
N GLY A 12 -38.79 21.75 -30.83
CA GLY A 12 -39.61 20.89 -29.98
C GLY A 12 -38.91 19.60 -29.56
N CYS A 13 -38.25 18.91 -30.50
CA CYS A 13 -37.49 17.70 -30.21
C CYS A 13 -36.29 17.97 -29.29
N THR A 14 -35.52 19.03 -29.54
CA THR A 14 -34.37 19.38 -28.68
C THR A 14 -34.80 19.76 -27.26
N ALA A 15 -35.88 20.53 -27.12
CA ALA A 15 -36.45 20.89 -25.82
C ALA A 15 -36.98 19.66 -25.08
N TYR A 16 -37.62 18.72 -25.78
CA TYR A 16 -38.12 17.48 -25.18
C TYR A 16 -36.99 16.58 -24.67
N LEU A 17 -35.89 16.44 -25.42
CA LEU A 17 -34.72 15.69 -24.98
C LEU A 17 -34.06 16.34 -23.75
N LEU A 18 -33.91 17.67 -23.75
CA LEU A 18 -33.38 18.40 -22.60
C LEU A 18 -34.27 18.25 -21.36
N TYR A 19 -35.60 18.31 -21.53
CA TYR A 19 -36.55 18.06 -20.45
C TYR A 19 -36.40 16.65 -19.85
N LYS A 20 -36.23 15.64 -20.71
CA LYS A 20 -36.05 14.24 -20.27
C LYS A 20 -34.75 14.06 -19.48
N VAL A 21 -33.65 14.69 -19.93
CA VAL A 21 -32.36 14.68 -19.23
C VAL A 21 -32.44 15.43 -17.90
N TRP A 22 -33.12 16.58 -17.85
CA TRP A 22 -33.27 17.36 -16.62
C TRP A 22 -34.06 16.60 -15.55
N LYS A 23 -35.13 15.89 -15.95
CA LYS A 23 -35.91 15.03 -15.06
C LYS A 23 -35.11 13.86 -14.48
N GLN A 24 -34.16 13.30 -15.25
CA GLN A 24 -33.23 12.29 -14.75
C GLN A 24 -32.19 12.89 -13.80
N LYS A 25 -31.65 14.06 -14.12
CA LYS A 25 -30.69 14.78 -13.26
C LYS A 25 -31.29 15.13 -11.89
N GLU A 26 -32.55 15.55 -11.83
CA GLU A 26 -33.22 15.85 -10.55
C GLU A 26 -33.40 14.59 -9.68
N ARG A 27 -33.68 13.44 -10.30
CA ARG A 27 -33.77 12.15 -9.58
C ARG A 27 -32.42 11.69 -9.04
N ILE A 28 -31.37 11.82 -9.84
CA ILE A 28 -30.00 11.48 -9.43
C ILE A 28 -29.53 12.44 -8.33
N GLY A 29 -29.82 13.73 -8.45
CA GLY A 29 -29.51 14.74 -7.42
C GLY A 29 -30.12 14.38 -6.05
N LYS A 30 -31.38 13.94 -6.00
CA LYS A 30 -32.02 13.51 -4.74
C LYS A 30 -31.39 12.25 -4.13
N ILE A 31 -30.91 11.33 -4.97
CA ILE A 31 -30.21 10.11 -4.52
C ILE A 31 -28.79 10.48 -4.04
N CYS A 32 -28.09 11.34 -4.75
CA CYS A 32 -26.80 11.88 -4.35
C CYS A 32 -26.92 12.65 -3.04
N ASP A 33 -27.92 13.52 -2.87
CA ASP A 33 -28.16 14.24 -1.62
C ASP A 33 -28.48 13.26 -0.48
N LEU A 34 -29.25 12.20 -0.71
CA LEU A 34 -29.51 11.18 0.31
C LEU A 34 -28.26 10.38 0.71
N LEU A 35 -27.36 10.13 -0.24
CA LEU A 35 -26.11 9.37 -0.03
C LEU A 35 -24.97 10.23 0.51
N TYR A 36 -24.92 11.51 0.16
CA TYR A 36 -23.83 12.44 0.50
C TYR A 36 -24.18 13.46 1.57
N THR A 37 -25.43 13.61 2.01
CA THR A 37 -25.70 14.40 3.22
C THR A 37 -25.27 13.59 4.46
N PRO A 38 -24.27 14.07 5.22
CA PRO A 38 -23.86 13.39 6.43
C PRO A 38 -24.99 13.53 7.44
N ARG A 39 -25.51 12.39 7.90
CA ARG A 39 -26.39 12.31 9.07
C ARG A 39 -25.65 12.96 10.25
N ASN A 40 -26.02 14.20 10.58
CA ASN A 40 -25.53 14.92 11.75
C ASN A 40 -25.63 14.00 12.98
N ARG A 41 -24.50 13.45 13.41
CA ARG A 41 -24.36 12.90 14.75
C ARG A 41 -24.11 14.09 15.68
N PRO A 42 -24.80 14.19 16.82
CA PRO A 42 -24.52 15.24 17.79
C PRO A 42 -23.06 15.18 18.23
N GLN A 43 -22.49 16.38 18.38
CA GLN A 43 -21.09 16.66 18.71
C GLN A 43 -20.55 15.74 19.81
N ALA A 44 -19.53 14.96 19.47
CA ALA A 44 -18.58 14.46 20.46
C ALA A 44 -17.53 15.54 20.68
N GLU A 45 -17.59 16.10 21.87
CA GLU A 45 -16.54 16.68 22.72
C GLU A 45 -15.16 16.91 22.07
N LYS A 46 -14.74 18.18 22.08
CA LYS A 46 -13.38 18.60 21.74
C LYS A 46 -12.42 18.12 22.82
N ASP A 47 -11.43 17.33 22.44
CA ASP A 47 -10.20 17.21 23.22
C ASP A 47 -9.08 18.00 22.53
N ASN A 48 -8.39 18.84 23.30
CA ASN A 48 -7.34 19.73 22.84
C ASN A 48 -6.00 19.02 23.05
N GLY A 49 -5.28 18.70 21.98
CA GLY A 49 -3.88 18.26 22.04
C GLY A 49 -2.99 19.14 21.17
N GLU A 50 -2.05 19.85 21.80
CA GLU A 50 -0.99 20.65 21.16
C GLU A 50 0.01 19.81 20.34
N PRO A 51 0.76 20.41 19.39
CA PRO A 51 1.59 19.69 18.45
C PRO A 51 3.00 19.41 19.01
N GLY A 52 3.32 18.14 19.23
CA GLY A 52 4.63 17.68 19.69
C GLY A 52 5.45 17.03 18.57
N ASN A 53 6.49 17.74 18.13
CA ASN A 53 7.73 17.35 17.44
C ASN A 53 7.83 15.98 16.74
N ALA A 54 8.18 16.06 15.44
CA ALA A 54 8.64 14.95 14.61
C ALA A 54 10.03 14.44 15.07
N GLN A 55 10.04 13.42 15.93
CA GLN A 55 11.23 12.58 16.11
C GLN A 55 10.96 11.19 16.70
N ASP A 56 9.70 10.74 16.74
CA ASP A 56 9.34 9.45 17.30
C ASP A 56 8.90 8.49 16.19
N VAL A 57 9.88 7.99 15.44
CA VAL A 57 9.69 6.78 14.64
C VAL A 57 9.71 5.62 15.62
N MET A 58 8.58 4.94 15.81
CA MET A 58 8.52 3.70 16.59
C MET A 58 9.61 2.73 16.08
N GLY A 59 10.64 2.49 16.91
CA GLY A 59 11.71 1.52 16.63
C GLY A 59 13.15 2.07 16.63
N ALA A 60 13.38 3.37 16.84
CA ALA A 60 14.73 3.94 16.83
C ALA A 60 15.47 3.88 18.20
N THR A 61 15.41 2.75 18.92
CA THR A 61 16.21 2.55 20.15
C THR A 61 17.35 1.57 19.90
N ARG A 62 18.59 2.08 19.90
CA ARG A 62 19.84 1.30 19.76
C ARG A 62 20.28 0.57 21.03
N PHE A 63 19.48 0.62 22.09
CA PHE A 63 19.80 0.03 23.38
C PHE A 63 18.54 -0.61 23.98
N VAL A 64 18.58 -1.93 24.14
CA VAL A 64 17.56 -2.67 24.89
C VAL A 64 17.94 -2.55 26.36
N TYR A 65 17.19 -1.76 27.12
CA TYR A 65 17.25 -1.84 28.58
C TYR A 65 16.54 -3.13 28.98
N LEU A 66 17.29 -4.21 29.13
CA LEU A 66 16.82 -5.32 29.93
C LEU A 66 16.75 -4.79 31.37
N ASP A 67 15.53 -4.69 31.89
CA ASP A 67 15.29 -4.46 33.32
C ASP A 67 16.20 -5.44 34.10
N GLU A 68 16.82 -4.99 35.19
CA GLU A 68 17.72 -5.78 36.04
C GLU A 68 17.00 -7.03 36.62
N ASN A 69 15.66 -7.08 36.46
CA ASN A 69 14.77 -8.17 36.80
C ASN A 69 14.21 -8.95 35.59
N ALA A 70 14.75 -8.79 34.38
CA ALA A 70 14.39 -9.60 33.23
C ALA A 70 14.71 -11.08 33.52
N GLY A 71 13.66 -11.86 33.84
CA GLY A 71 13.75 -13.25 34.30
C GLY A 71 13.58 -13.47 35.82
N LYS A 72 13.51 -12.40 36.62
CA LYS A 72 13.17 -12.43 38.07
C LYS A 72 11.73 -11.97 38.33
N THR A 73 10.81 -12.32 37.45
CA THR A 73 9.39 -12.08 37.71
C THR A 73 8.94 -12.98 38.85
N VAL A 74 8.68 -12.40 40.02
CA VAL A 74 7.81 -13.03 41.03
C VAL A 74 6.47 -13.27 40.34
N ALA A 75 5.93 -14.48 40.47
CA ALA A 75 4.64 -14.83 39.88
C ALA A 75 3.61 -13.73 40.20
N PRO A 76 2.85 -13.24 39.21
CA PRO A 76 1.87 -12.18 39.41
C PRO A 76 1.02 -12.48 40.64
N TYR A 77 0.75 -11.48 41.48
CA TYR A 77 -0.02 -11.63 42.74
C TYR A 77 -1.40 -12.29 42.53
N MET A 78 -1.87 -12.36 41.28
CA MET A 78 -3.06 -13.08 40.83
C MET A 78 -2.77 -14.00 39.63
N SER A 79 -1.82 -14.93 39.76
CA SER A 79 -1.76 -16.09 38.86
C SER A 79 -2.63 -17.21 39.43
N GLN A 80 -3.67 -17.63 38.71
CA GLN A 80 -4.24 -18.95 38.97
C GLN A 80 -3.11 -19.98 38.78
N GLN A 81 -2.94 -20.88 39.74
CA GLN A 81 -2.01 -21.99 39.54
C GLN A 81 -2.51 -22.80 38.34
N LEU A 82 -1.61 -23.09 37.41
CA LEU A 82 -1.91 -24.02 36.33
C LEU A 82 -2.42 -25.32 36.99
N GLU A 83 -3.59 -25.80 36.60
CA GLU A 83 -4.08 -27.09 37.08
C GLU A 83 -3.15 -28.18 36.55
N THR A 84 -2.08 -28.47 37.30
CA THR A 84 -1.21 -29.65 37.06
C THR A 84 -1.96 -30.97 37.21
N GLY A 85 -3.25 -30.93 37.55
CA GLY A 85 -4.16 -32.06 37.52
C GLY A 85 -4.95 -32.11 36.22
N SER A 86 -4.60 -33.07 35.35
CA SER A 86 -5.38 -33.60 34.22
C SER A 86 -5.38 -32.87 32.86
N ASP A 87 -4.68 -31.74 32.68
CA ASP A 87 -4.51 -31.13 31.34
C ASP A 87 -3.49 -31.87 30.44
N PHE A 88 -2.85 -32.93 30.95
CA PHE A 88 -2.25 -33.93 30.07
C PHE A 88 -3.39 -34.70 29.40
N ILE A 89 -3.88 -34.16 28.27
CA ILE A 89 -4.67 -34.91 27.29
C ILE A 89 -3.74 -36.04 26.87
N GLY A 90 -3.93 -37.23 27.47
CA GLY A 90 -2.94 -38.31 27.49
C GLY A 90 -2.22 -38.50 26.17
N ALA A 91 -0.93 -38.84 26.22
CA ALA A 91 -0.17 -39.29 25.06
C ALA A 91 -1.06 -40.24 24.24
N ASP A 92 -1.27 -39.87 22.98
CA ASP A 92 -2.17 -40.62 22.10
C ASP A 92 -1.62 -42.04 22.00
N LYS A 93 -2.37 -43.03 22.49
CA LYS A 93 -1.86 -44.41 22.59
C LYS A 93 -1.56 -45.02 21.22
N ASP A 94 -2.13 -44.41 20.17
CA ASP A 94 -1.93 -44.79 18.79
C ASP A 94 -0.67 -44.16 18.17
N ILE A 95 -0.02 -43.21 18.86
CA ILE A 95 1.23 -42.58 18.43
C ILE A 95 2.35 -43.09 19.33
N PRO A 96 3.15 -44.07 18.87
CA PRO A 96 4.24 -44.59 19.67
C PRO A 96 5.36 -43.55 19.80
N GLU A 97 6.05 -43.52 20.94
CA GLU A 97 7.09 -42.50 21.25
C GLU A 97 8.22 -42.42 20.21
N ASP A 98 8.41 -43.49 19.43
CA ASP A 98 9.38 -43.60 18.36
C ASP A 98 9.00 -42.92 17.05
N GLU A 99 7.74 -42.51 16.88
CA GLU A 99 7.33 -41.58 15.83
C GLU A 99 7.66 -40.11 16.18
N VAL A 100 7.87 -39.80 17.47
CA VAL A 100 8.07 -38.44 17.97
C VAL A 100 9.56 -38.13 18.22
N GLU A 101 10.34 -39.12 18.62
CA GLU A 101 11.80 -38.99 18.79
C GLU A 101 12.56 -39.36 17.52
N CYS A 102 13.39 -38.44 17.02
CA CYS A 102 14.35 -38.72 15.95
C CYS A 102 15.39 -39.75 16.44
N LYS A 103 15.16 -41.04 16.19
CA LYS A 103 16.08 -42.16 16.50
C LYS A 103 17.21 -42.34 15.48
N LEU A 104 17.49 -41.32 14.67
CA LEU A 104 18.58 -41.38 13.72
C LEU A 104 19.91 -41.39 14.49
N PRO A 105 20.84 -42.29 14.17
CA PRO A 105 22.19 -42.22 14.73
C PRO A 105 22.83 -40.87 14.39
N LEU A 106 23.69 -40.39 15.30
CA LEU A 106 24.35 -39.07 15.19
C LEU A 106 25.02 -38.81 13.83
N GLU A 107 25.55 -39.85 13.19
CA GLU A 107 26.19 -39.74 11.88
C GLU A 107 25.18 -39.49 10.75
N GLU A 108 23.99 -40.09 10.80
CA GLU A 108 22.91 -39.83 9.84
C GLU A 108 22.34 -38.43 10.03
N MET A 109 22.20 -37.97 11.27
CA MET A 109 21.79 -36.59 11.56
C MET A 109 22.79 -35.56 11.00
N ARG A 110 24.09 -35.89 11.06
CA ARG A 110 25.15 -35.04 10.50
C ARG A 110 25.09 -34.99 8.97
N MET A 111 24.93 -36.14 8.32
CA MET A 111 24.79 -36.19 6.86
C MET A 111 23.56 -35.42 6.37
N LEU A 112 22.40 -35.60 7.00
CA LEU A 112 21.18 -34.88 6.62
C LEU A 112 21.31 -33.37 6.83
N LYS A 113 22.04 -32.94 7.86
CA LYS A 113 22.33 -31.52 8.09
C LYS A 113 23.22 -30.94 6.97
N GLU A 114 24.24 -31.68 6.54
CA GLU A 114 25.13 -31.28 5.45
C GLU A 114 24.37 -31.21 4.12
N GLU A 115 23.49 -32.18 3.82
CA GLU A 115 22.62 -32.14 2.63
C GLU A 115 21.63 -30.96 2.66
N GLN A 116 21.04 -30.66 3.82
CA GLN A 116 20.15 -29.51 3.97
C GLN A 116 20.91 -28.19 3.74
N GLU A 117 22.12 -28.08 4.27
CA GLU A 117 22.98 -26.91 4.07
C GLU A 117 23.38 -26.73 2.59
N GLU A 118 23.62 -27.84 1.86
CA GLU A 118 23.85 -27.80 0.42
C GLU A 118 22.60 -27.36 -0.35
N LEU A 119 21.42 -27.89 -0.02
CA LEU A 119 20.15 -27.51 -0.64
C LEU A 119 19.80 -26.05 -0.36
N ASP A 120 19.99 -25.59 0.87
CA ASP A 120 19.77 -24.19 1.27
C ASP A 120 20.75 -23.26 0.55
N SER A 121 22.00 -23.69 0.35
CA SER A 121 22.99 -22.93 -0.43
C SER A 121 22.67 -22.86 -1.93
N ARG A 122 21.93 -23.86 -2.44
CA ARG A 122 21.49 -23.94 -3.83
C ARG A 122 20.11 -23.31 -4.06
N SER A 123 19.42 -22.92 -2.98
CA SER A 123 18.21 -22.12 -3.09
C SER A 123 18.55 -20.86 -3.89
N PRO A 124 17.80 -20.51 -4.95
CA PRO A 124 18.02 -19.25 -5.65
C PRO A 124 17.98 -18.12 -4.62
N GLU A 125 18.86 -17.12 -4.75
CA GLU A 125 18.71 -15.87 -4.01
C GLU A 125 17.25 -15.45 -4.20
N THR A 126 16.49 -15.45 -3.10
CA THR A 126 15.05 -15.19 -3.10
C THR A 126 14.77 -14.04 -4.04
N GLU A 127 13.88 -14.25 -5.02
CA GLU A 127 13.43 -13.20 -5.94
C GLU A 127 13.27 -11.93 -5.14
N ALA A 128 14.05 -10.91 -5.50
CA ALA A 128 14.10 -9.65 -4.79
C ALA A 128 12.66 -9.23 -4.51
N ILE A 129 12.26 -9.29 -3.24
CA ILE A 129 10.88 -9.07 -2.81
C ILE A 129 10.42 -7.81 -3.52
N ALA A 130 9.43 -7.97 -4.41
CA ALA A 130 8.93 -6.86 -5.21
C ALA A 130 8.71 -5.67 -4.26
N PRO A 131 9.20 -4.45 -4.61
CA PRO A 131 9.20 -3.31 -3.71
C PRO A 131 7.82 -3.19 -3.03
N MET A 132 7.80 -3.20 -1.70
CA MET A 132 6.54 -3.23 -0.94
C MET A 132 5.68 -2.03 -1.34
N VAL A 133 4.61 -2.28 -2.08
CA VAL A 133 3.67 -1.26 -2.52
C VAL A 133 2.76 -0.90 -1.36
N THR A 134 2.80 0.36 -0.93
CA THR A 134 1.96 0.85 0.17
C THR A 134 0.59 1.31 -0.34
N PRO A 135 -0.45 1.37 0.51
CA PRO A 135 -1.74 1.94 0.13
C PRO A 135 -1.65 3.37 -0.39
N ALA A 136 -0.69 4.16 0.13
CA ALA A 136 -0.43 5.52 -0.34
C ALA A 136 0.12 5.56 -1.78
N ASP A 137 0.88 4.54 -2.18
CA ASP A 137 1.36 4.40 -3.55
C ASP A 137 0.20 4.15 -4.53
N LEU A 138 -0.72 3.26 -4.15
CA LEU A 138 -1.92 2.97 -4.96
C LEU A 138 -2.85 4.18 -5.07
N LEU A 139 -3.01 4.94 -3.98
CA LEU A 139 -3.76 6.21 -4.00
C LEU A 139 -3.11 7.22 -4.94
N ASN A 140 -1.78 7.35 -4.89
CA ASN A 140 -1.05 8.25 -5.79
C ASN A 140 -1.18 7.84 -7.26
N VAL A 141 -1.22 6.53 -7.57
CA VAL A 141 -1.53 6.04 -8.93
C VAL A 141 -2.93 6.49 -9.36
N GLY A 142 -3.94 6.34 -8.51
CA GLY A 142 -5.29 6.81 -8.78
C GLY A 142 -5.35 8.32 -9.03
N ASP A 143 -4.68 9.11 -8.18
CA ASP A 143 -4.61 10.58 -8.31
C ASP A 143 -3.95 11.00 -9.64
N VAL A 144 -2.87 10.33 -10.04
CA VAL A 144 -2.15 10.62 -11.29
C VAL A 144 -2.99 10.24 -12.51
N LEU A 145 -3.58 9.04 -12.52
CA LEU A 145 -4.40 8.55 -13.64
C LEU A 145 -5.66 9.39 -13.85
N LEU A 146 -6.32 9.80 -12.75
CA LEU A 146 -7.51 10.66 -12.78
C LEU A 146 -7.16 12.16 -12.81
N ASN A 147 -5.87 12.49 -12.82
CA ASN A 147 -5.33 13.85 -12.76
C ASN A 147 -5.98 14.72 -11.65
N LEU A 148 -6.23 14.13 -10.48
CA LEU A 148 -6.81 14.81 -9.33
C LEU A 148 -5.82 15.83 -8.77
N ASN A 149 -6.28 17.05 -8.51
CA ASN A 149 -5.45 18.15 -8.00
C ASN A 149 -4.19 18.44 -8.88
N GLY A 150 -4.24 18.11 -10.17
CA GLY A 150 -3.10 18.27 -11.08
C GLY A 150 -1.96 17.28 -10.85
N ALA A 151 -2.22 16.16 -10.16
CA ALA A 151 -1.19 15.18 -9.83
C ALA A 151 -0.48 14.58 -11.05
N GLY A 152 -1.15 14.47 -12.21
CA GLY A 152 -0.51 14.00 -13.45
C GLY A 152 0.55 14.97 -13.99
N SER A 153 0.46 16.26 -13.63
CA SER A 153 1.46 17.28 -14.00
C SER A 153 2.63 17.35 -13.01
N ASP A 154 2.50 16.76 -11.81
CA ASP A 154 3.57 16.71 -10.82
C ASP A 154 4.55 15.59 -11.18
N GLU A 155 5.77 15.97 -11.55
CA GLU A 155 6.79 15.03 -12.02
C GLU A 155 7.17 13.99 -10.97
N ASN A 156 7.18 14.35 -9.68
CA ASN A 156 7.55 13.42 -8.61
C ASN A 156 6.40 12.42 -8.33
N LYS A 157 5.15 12.89 -8.35
CA LYS A 157 3.97 12.00 -8.22
C LYS A 157 3.85 11.06 -9.40
N SER A 158 4.03 11.57 -10.62
CA SER A 158 3.99 10.80 -11.86
C SER A 158 5.11 9.76 -11.91
N TYR A 159 6.34 10.12 -11.49
CA TYR A 159 7.44 9.17 -11.37
C TYR A 159 7.14 8.06 -10.37
N ARG A 160 6.66 8.42 -9.17
CA ARG A 160 6.29 7.45 -8.13
C ARG A 160 5.17 6.52 -8.61
N ALA A 161 4.15 7.06 -9.26
CA ALA A 161 3.05 6.28 -9.84
C ALA A 161 3.54 5.32 -10.93
N ALA A 162 4.48 5.72 -11.79
CA ALA A 162 5.05 4.86 -12.82
C ALA A 162 5.82 3.68 -12.20
N MET A 163 6.59 3.93 -11.14
CA MET A 163 7.29 2.87 -10.41
C MET A 163 6.30 1.90 -9.76
N THR A 164 5.24 2.40 -9.13
CA THR A 164 4.21 1.56 -8.55
C THR A 164 3.51 0.71 -9.60
N LEU A 165 3.09 1.31 -10.72
CA LEU A 165 2.46 0.62 -11.84
C LEU A 165 3.37 -0.48 -12.41
N HIS A 166 4.68 -0.23 -12.48
CA HIS A 166 5.64 -1.23 -12.89
C HIS A 166 5.72 -2.40 -11.90
N SER A 167 5.81 -2.11 -10.60
CA SER A 167 5.90 -3.15 -9.56
C SER A 167 4.65 -4.03 -9.48
N ILE A 168 3.47 -3.50 -9.79
CA ILE A 168 2.20 -4.26 -9.75
C ILE A 168 1.80 -4.85 -11.10
N ARG A 169 2.64 -4.73 -12.15
CA ARG A 169 2.25 -5.07 -13.55
C ARG A 169 1.78 -6.52 -13.75
N GLU A 170 2.22 -7.42 -12.89
CA GLU A 170 1.92 -8.86 -12.91
C GLU A 170 0.78 -9.24 -11.95
N THR A 171 0.01 -8.25 -11.48
CA THR A 171 -1.10 -8.44 -10.52
C THR A 171 -2.43 -7.98 -11.09
N ASP A 172 -3.53 -8.52 -10.58
CA ASP A 172 -4.91 -8.14 -10.96
C ASP A 172 -5.20 -6.64 -10.75
N MET A 173 -4.50 -5.99 -9.82
CA MET A 173 -4.63 -4.55 -9.59
C MET A 173 -4.20 -3.73 -10.81
N PHE A 174 -3.18 -4.18 -11.55
CA PHE A 174 -2.76 -3.52 -12.78
C PHE A 174 -3.79 -3.71 -13.91
N GLU A 175 -4.41 -4.88 -13.98
CA GLU A 175 -5.50 -5.14 -14.93
C GLU A 175 -6.67 -4.19 -14.68
N LEU A 176 -7.05 -3.97 -13.42
CA LEU A 176 -8.08 -3.00 -13.04
C LEU A 176 -7.76 -1.59 -13.55
N PHE A 177 -6.53 -1.10 -13.34
CA PHE A 177 -6.11 0.23 -13.78
C PHE A 177 -6.03 0.36 -15.31
N SER A 178 -5.55 -0.67 -15.99
CA SER A 178 -5.38 -0.70 -17.45
C SER A 178 -6.66 -1.00 -18.23
N SER A 179 -7.69 -1.56 -17.58
CA SER A 179 -9.00 -1.84 -18.19
C SER A 179 -9.71 -0.58 -18.71
N GLN A 180 -9.44 0.58 -18.12
CA GLN A 180 -9.99 1.85 -18.58
C GLN A 180 -9.22 2.36 -19.81
N VAL A 181 -9.94 2.58 -20.91
CA VAL A 181 -9.34 2.95 -22.21
C VAL A 181 -8.55 4.26 -22.16
N GLU A 182 -9.03 5.23 -21.35
CA GLU A 182 -8.34 6.51 -21.14
C GLU A 182 -7.03 6.32 -20.37
N ASN A 183 -6.99 5.39 -19.42
CA ASN A 183 -5.81 5.10 -18.61
C ASN A 183 -4.76 4.33 -19.40
N LYS A 184 -5.15 3.46 -20.34
CA LYS A 184 -4.18 2.63 -21.07
C LYS A 184 -3.08 3.46 -21.75
N LYS A 185 -3.48 4.50 -22.49
CA LYS A 185 -2.52 5.40 -23.16
C LYS A 185 -1.68 6.19 -22.15
N LEU A 186 -2.30 6.65 -21.06
CA LEU A 186 -1.61 7.38 -20.00
C LEU A 186 -0.56 6.51 -19.29
N ILE A 187 -0.89 5.25 -18.99
CA ILE A 187 0.01 4.28 -18.38
C ILE A 187 1.20 4.00 -19.30
N GLU A 188 0.95 3.78 -20.60
CA GLU A 188 2.03 3.59 -21.59
C GLU A 188 2.97 4.81 -21.66
N GLU A 189 2.41 6.02 -21.66
CA GLU A 189 3.20 7.27 -21.65
C GLU A 189 3.99 7.45 -20.35
N LEU A 190 3.37 7.15 -19.21
CA LEU A 190 3.97 7.27 -17.88
C LEU A 190 5.13 6.28 -17.72
N MET A 191 4.90 5.00 -18.07
CA MET A 191 5.92 3.97 -18.01
C MET A 191 7.04 4.24 -19.02
N GLY A 192 6.71 4.63 -20.26
CA GLY A 192 7.71 4.96 -21.27
C GLY A 192 8.59 6.16 -20.91
N LYS A 193 8.09 7.08 -20.06
CA LYS A 193 8.85 8.25 -19.60
C LYS A 193 9.78 7.93 -18.41
N TYR A 194 9.39 7.02 -17.52
CA TYR A 194 10.07 6.84 -16.23
C TYR A 194 10.63 5.43 -15.97
N VAL A 195 10.30 4.43 -16.79
CA VAL A 195 10.75 3.04 -16.65
C VAL A 195 11.55 2.64 -17.90
N ASP A 196 12.70 1.99 -17.71
CA ASP A 196 13.46 1.42 -18.83
C ASP A 196 12.87 0.06 -19.31
N LYS A 197 13.51 -0.57 -20.29
CA LYS A 197 13.01 -1.86 -20.85
C LYS A 197 13.21 -3.02 -19.89
N GLU A 198 14.17 -2.88 -18.98
CA GLU A 198 14.58 -3.84 -17.97
C GLU A 198 13.77 -3.71 -16.67
N GLY A 199 12.99 -2.63 -16.52
CA GLY A 199 12.13 -2.36 -15.38
C GLY A 199 12.71 -1.43 -14.31
N ASN A 200 13.87 -0.85 -14.56
CA ASN A 200 14.50 0.09 -13.63
C ASN A 200 13.99 1.52 -13.84
N ALA A 201 14.12 2.31 -12.76
CA ALA A 201 13.69 3.69 -12.74
C ALA A 201 14.67 4.60 -13.50
N LEU A 202 14.15 5.37 -14.45
CA LEU A 202 14.94 6.38 -15.16
C LEU A 202 15.23 7.58 -14.24
N PRO A 203 16.45 8.13 -14.24
CA PRO A 203 16.79 9.25 -13.39
C PRO A 203 15.94 10.47 -13.75
N LEU A 204 15.26 11.03 -12.74
CA LEU A 204 14.58 12.31 -12.87
C LEU A 204 15.57 13.37 -13.34
N LYS A 205 15.22 14.09 -14.41
CA LYS A 205 15.96 15.28 -14.85
C LYS A 205 15.80 16.36 -13.78
N ARG A 206 16.62 16.31 -12.74
CA ARG A 206 16.79 17.44 -11.84
C ARG A 206 17.36 18.57 -12.68
N GLU A 207 16.60 19.64 -12.89
CA GLU A 207 17.20 20.93 -13.22
C GLU A 207 18.23 21.21 -12.13
N ARG A 208 19.52 21.14 -12.48
CA ARG A 208 20.57 21.72 -11.65
C ARG A 208 20.26 23.21 -11.57
N LYS A 209 19.55 23.62 -10.53
CA LYS A 209 19.82 24.93 -9.95
C LYS A 209 21.27 24.84 -9.50
N GLU A 210 22.18 25.43 -10.26
CA GLU A 210 23.54 25.69 -9.81
C GLU A 210 23.43 26.36 -8.44
N SER A 211 23.64 25.58 -7.39
CA SER A 211 23.83 26.13 -6.07
C SER A 211 25.09 26.97 -6.17
N LYS A 212 24.93 28.30 -6.09
CA LYS A 212 26.04 29.21 -5.85
C LYS A 212 26.88 28.58 -4.73
N HIS A 213 28.13 28.31 -5.06
CA HIS A 213 29.15 27.73 -4.20
C HIS A 213 29.05 28.37 -2.80
N VAL A 214 28.54 27.61 -1.83
CA VAL A 214 28.57 28.02 -0.42
C VAL A 214 30.04 28.08 -0.05
N THR A 215 30.57 29.29 0.11
CA THR A 215 31.94 29.51 0.57
C THR A 215 32.16 28.78 1.88
N ASP A 216 33.20 27.94 1.89
CA ASP A 216 33.65 27.18 3.05
C ASP A 216 34.04 28.15 4.17
N TRP A 217 33.27 28.13 5.26
CA TRP A 217 33.44 29.00 6.42
C TRP A 217 34.77 28.76 7.15
N ARG A 218 35.50 27.69 6.82
CA ARG A 218 36.84 27.39 7.34
C ARG A 218 37.92 28.37 6.90
N ASN A 219 37.66 29.23 5.91
CA ASN A 219 38.62 30.24 5.44
C ASN A 219 38.49 31.61 6.14
N LEU A 220 37.76 31.70 7.27
CA LEU A 220 37.49 32.94 7.99
C LEU A 220 38.14 33.01 9.39
N VAL A 221 39.19 32.23 9.66
CA VAL A 221 39.99 32.32 10.90
C VAL A 221 41.44 32.61 10.57
#